data_AF-A0A969BSR2-F1
#
_entry.id   AF-A0A969BSR2-F1
#
_cell.length_a   1.000
_cell.length_b   1.000
_cell.length_c   1.000
_cell.angle_alpha   90.00
_cell.angle_beta   90.00
_cell.angle_gamma   90.00
#
_symmetry.space_group_name_H-M   'P 1'
#
loop_
_entity.id
_entity.type
_entity.pdbx_description
1 polymer ?
#
loop_
_entity_poly.entity_id
_entity_poly.type
_entity_poly.pdbx_seq_one_letter_code
_entity_poly.pdbx_strand_id
1 'polypeptide(L)' 'MQKIQILFPDPLIERMRKTSERMDLPVSEIVRRATERWLDRMPEAPRRNLGVPTVDAGRCMMAAENMRDAYYE' A
#
# COMPACT_ATOMS: atom_id res chain seq x y z
N MET A 1 -21.56 3.35 2.95
CA MET A 1 -20.91 2.16 3.55
C MET A 1 -20.80 1.08 2.48
N GLN A 2 -19.66 0.41 2.37
CA GLN A 2 -19.48 -0.76 1.49
C GLN A 2 -19.54 -2.04 2.33
N LYS A 3 -20.16 -3.10 1.81
CA LYS A 3 -20.29 -4.39 2.50
C LYS A 3 -19.06 -5.25 2.21
N ILE A 4 -18.41 -5.74 3.26
CA ILE A 4 -17.24 -6.63 3.19
C ILE A 4 -17.51 -7.83 4.11
N GLN A 5 -17.04 -9.02 3.71
CA GLN A 5 -17.03 -10.22 4.55
C GLN A 5 -15.59 -10.49 4.99
N ILE A 6 -15.37 -10.56 6.31
CA ILE A 6 -14.06 -10.84 6.91
C ILE A 6 -14.24 -12.04 7.83
N LEU A 7 -13.39 -13.04 7.68
CA LEU A 7 -13.33 -14.18 8.58
C LEU A 7 -12.46 -13.84 9.78
N PHE A 8 -12.97 -14.13 10.97
CA PHE A 8 -12.26 -13.97 12.22
C PHE A 8 -12.19 -15.31 12.94
N PRO A 9 -11.10 -15.59 13.68
CA PRO A 9 -11.04 -16.78 14.53
C PRO A 9 -12.17 -16.76 15.57
N ASP A 10 -12.70 -17.95 15.89
CA ASP A 10 -13.75 -18.14 16.91
C ASP A 10 -13.50 -17.41 18.23
N PRO A 11 -12.32 -17.51 18.88
CA PRO A 11 -12.09 -16.81 20.15
C PRO A 11 -12.15 -15.29 20.02
N LEU A 12 -11.86 -14.75 18.83
CA LEU A 12 -11.91 -13.31 18.59
C LEU A 12 -13.35 -12.83 18.39
N ILE A 13 -14.17 -13.60 17.66
CA ILE A 13 -15.59 -13.29 17.48
C ILE A 13 -16.32 -13.33 18.82
N GLU A 14 -16.04 -14.31 19.67
CA GLU A 14 -16.68 -14.41 20.98
C GLU A 14 -16.36 -13.19 21.86
N ARG A 15 -15.10 -12.75 21.87
CA ARG A 15 -14.68 -11.53 22.59
C ARG A 15 -15.33 -10.27 22.04
N MET A 16 -15.48 -10.17 20.71
CA MET A 16 -16.17 -9.04 20.08
C MET A 16 -17.67 -9.03 20.44
N ARG A 17 -18.33 -10.19 20.48
CA ARG A 17 -19.74 -10.31 20.89
C ARG A 17 -19.95 -9.88 22.34
N LYS A 18 -19.12 -10.36 23.28
CA LYS A 18 -19.17 -9.91 24.69
C LYS A 18 -18.97 -8.39 24.83
N THR A 19 -18.10 -7.82 23.99
CA THR A 19 -17.86 -6.37 23.98
C THR A 19 -19.06 -5.61 23.40
N SER A 20 -19.68 -6.15 22.35
CA SER A 20 -20.91 -5.63 21.71
C SER A 20 -22.05 -5.53 22.71
N GLU A 21 -22.29 -6.60 23.47
CA GLU A 21 -23.31 -6.64 24.53
C GLU A 21 -23.03 -5.63 25.63
N ARG A 22 -21.78 -5.57 26.13
CA ARG A 22 -21.41 -4.64 27.22
C ARG A 22 -21.54 -3.17 26.83
N MET A 23 -21.30 -2.84 25.56
CA MET A 23 -21.30 -1.46 25.08
C MET A 23 -22.63 -1.04 24.44
N ASP A 24 -23.57 -1.98 24.30
CA ASP A 24 -24.82 -1.80 23.56
C ASP A 24 -24.58 -1.26 22.13
N LEU A 25 -23.58 -1.84 21.45
CA LEU A 25 -23.18 -1.45 20.09
C LEU A 25 -23.11 -2.66 19.17
N PRO A 26 -23.51 -2.54 17.89
CA PRO A 26 -23.33 -3.61 16.92
C PRO A 26 -21.85 -4.01 16.75
N VAL A 27 -21.59 -5.28 16.47
CA VAL A 27 -20.22 -5.78 16.18
C VAL A 27 -19.56 -5.01 15.03
N SER A 28 -20.32 -4.63 14.00
CA SER A 28 -19.83 -3.81 12.88
C SER A 28 -19.28 -2.46 13.33
N GLU A 29 -19.91 -1.84 14.33
CA GLU A 29 -19.49 -0.55 14.88
C GLU A 29 -18.22 -0.69 15.72
N ILE A 30 -18.07 -1.81 16.45
CA ILE A 30 -16.82 -2.15 17.14
C ILE A 30 -15.68 -2.30 16.13
N VAL A 31 -15.90 -3.06 15.05
CA VAL A 31 -14.89 -3.28 13.99
C VAL A 31 -14.53 -1.96 13.31
N ARG A 32 -15.51 -1.09 13.03
CA ARG A 32 -15.26 0.25 12.46
C ARG A 32 -14.34 1.08 13.35
N ARG A 33 -14.69 1.24 14.63
CA ARG A 33 -13.90 2.03 15.60
C ARG A 33 -12.51 1.46 15.82
N ALA A 34 -12.39 0.13 15.87
CA ALA A 34 -11.10 -0.54 16.03
C ALA A 34 -10.21 -0.29 14.81
N THR A 35 -10.78 -0.42 13.60
CA THR A 35 -10.07 -0.16 12.33
C THR A 35 -9.64 1.29 12.22
N GLU A 36 -10.51 2.25 12.53
CA GLU A 36 -10.16 3.68 12.53
C GLU A 36 -8.99 3.97 13.47
N ARG A 37 -9.11 3.57 14.74
CA ARG A 37 -8.04 3.78 15.73
C ARG A 37 -6.72 3.10 15.34
N TRP A 38 -6.79 2.00 14.61
CA TRP A 38 -5.60 1.31 14.12
C TRP A 38 -4.95 2.07 12.97
N LEU A 39 -5.74 2.54 12.01
CA LEU A 39 -5.27 3.35 10.87
C LEU A 39 -4.73 4.70 11.32
N ASP A 40 -5.38 5.38 12.27
CA ASP A 40 -4.93 6.66 12.83
C ASP A 40 -3.54 6.56 13.49
N ARG A 41 -3.18 5.36 13.97
CA ARG A 41 -1.87 5.10 14.59
C ARG A 41 -0.81 4.70 13.58
N MET A 42 -1.20 4.34 12.36
CA MET A 42 -0.24 4.00 11.33
C MET A 42 0.36 5.30 10.79
N PRO A 43 1.70 5.46 10.79
CA PRO A 43 2.30 6.58 10.10
C PRO A 43 1.92 6.49 8.63
N GLU A 44 1.54 7.62 8.03
CA GLU A 44 1.43 7.69 6.57
C GLU A 44 2.82 7.34 6.01
N ALA A 45 2.93 6.16 5.41
CA ALA A 45 4.19 5.77 4.77
C ALA A 45 4.48 6.86 3.73
N PRO A 46 5.63 7.57 3.80
CA PRO A 46 5.96 8.52 2.76
C PRO A 46 5.96 7.74 1.46
N ARG A 47 5.18 8.21 0.48
CA ARG A 47 5.25 7.66 -0.88
C ARG A 47 6.69 7.83 -1.32
N ARG A 48 7.46 6.75 -1.24
CA ARG A 48 8.85 6.75 -1.68
C ARG A 48 8.78 6.76 -3.20
N ASN A 49 8.78 7.96 -3.79
CA ASN A 49 9.23 8.12 -5.15
C ASN A 49 10.68 7.64 -5.15
N LEU A 50 10.88 6.35 -5.47
CA LEU A 50 12.17 5.80 -5.81
C LEU A 50 12.54 6.40 -7.17
N GLY A 51 12.83 7.70 -7.18
CA GLY A 51 13.58 8.31 -8.26
C GLY A 51 14.94 7.66 -8.24
N VAL A 52 15.11 6.59 -9.00
CA VAL A 52 16.44 6.06 -9.29
C VAL A 52 17.23 7.22 -9.89
N PRO A 53 18.45 7.51 -9.39
CA PRO A 53 19.27 8.54 -9.99
C PRO A 53 19.62 8.09 -11.41
N THR A 54 18.91 8.64 -12.39
CA THR A 54 19.20 8.42 -13.80
C THR A 54 20.26 9.45 -14.21
N VAL A 55 21.40 8.97 -14.71
CA VAL A 55 22.38 9.84 -15.35
C VAL A 55 21.93 10.07 -16.78
N ASP A 56 21.82 11.34 -17.18
CA ASP A 56 21.68 11.69 -18.59
C ASP A 56 23.05 11.51 -19.26
N ALA A 57 23.24 10.38 -19.94
CA ALA A 57 24.45 10.06 -20.68
C ALA A 57 24.54 10.78 -22.04
N GLY A 58 23.66 11.76 -22.29
CA GLY A 58 23.52 12.41 -23.58
C GLY A 58 22.74 11.55 -24.58
N ARG A 59 22.59 12.08 -25.79
CA ARG A 59 21.87 11.41 -26.88
C ARG A 59 22.89 10.75 -27.82
N CYS A 60 22.54 9.60 -28.38
CA CYS A 60 23.34 9.01 -29.45
C CYS A 60 23.36 9.97 -30.66
N MET A 61 24.56 10.43 -31.02
CA MET A 61 24.76 11.33 -32.16
C MET A 61 24.67 10.62 -33.51
N MET A 62 24.66 9.28 -33.51
CA MET A 62 24.58 8.45 -34.70
C MET A 62 23.84 7.14 -34.41
N ALA A 63 23.22 6.58 -35.45
CA ALA A 63 22.60 5.27 -35.40
C ALA A 63 23.66 4.17 -35.20
N ALA A 64 23.30 3.11 -34.48
CA ALA A 64 24.20 2.01 -34.17
C ALA A 64 24.80 1.34 -35.43
N GLU A 65 24.05 1.32 -36.51
CA GLU A 65 24.45 0.76 -37.81
C GLU A 65 25.68 1.48 -38.40
N ASN A 66 25.81 2.79 -38.13
CA ASN A 66 26.87 3.64 -38.71
C ASN A 66 28.11 3.73 -37.81
N MET A 67 28.09 3.17 -36.60
CA MET A 67 29.19 3.30 -35.63
C MET A 67 30.46 2.55 -36.07
N ARG A 68 30.31 1.44 -36.81
CA ARG A 68 31.45 0.65 -37.28
C ARG A 68 32.26 1.44 -38.29
N ASP A 69 31.58 2.03 -39.27
CA ASP A 69 32.24 2.72 -40.37
C ASP A 69 32.94 3.99 -39.86
N ALA A 70 32.31 4.73 -38.95
CA ALA A 70 32.88 5.90 -38.29
C ALA A 70 34.12 5.60 -37.40
N TYR A 71 34.39 4.34 -37.04
CA TYR A 71 35.58 3.96 -36.27
C TYR A 71 36.81 3.69 -37.16
N TYR A 72 36.59 3.36 -38.43
CA TYR A 72 37.66 2.99 -39.36
C TYR A 72 38.06 4.10 -40.35
N GLU A 73 37.30 5.20 -40.40
CA GLU A 73 37.66 6.46 -41.10
C GLU A 73 38.42 7.42 -40.18
#